data_AF-A0A7C4CGJ9-F1
#
_entry.id   AF-A0A7C4CGJ9-F1
#
_cell.length_a   1.000
_cell.length_b   1.000
_cell.length_c   1.000
_cell.angle_alpha   90.00
_cell.angle_beta   90.00
_cell.angle_gamma   90.00
#
_symmetry.space_group_name_H-M   'P 1'
#
loop_
_entity.id
_entity.type
_entity.pdbx_description
1 polymer ?
#
loop_
_entity_poly.entity_id
_entity_poly.type
_entity_poly.pdbx_seq_one_letter_code
_entity_poly.pdbx_strand_id
1 'polypeptide(L)'
;MDIEKVRESAYRIIEENPEISDSILLFLDILTAQLEMMDEIIGKLDPKELIVERYPLFDVIGIPKVEPELWRRFMDEIISRVSSRREDLKEELDAVRGSLHENLFDPEALAVLSFKGDVNYARGVSMSIGVSEDLLSALGIWTIQPIFMAMKELSEGIEGWDGGFCPICGSYTRTSFMREDKVFMKCEICGMEWEYSGNKCPFCGSRKIESLELKGGTFHIMK
;
A
#
# COMPACT_ATOMS: atom_id res chain seq x y z
N MET A 1 5.21 6.98 12.16
CA MET A 1 5.39 5.54 12.52
C MET A 1 6.75 5.37 13.16
N ASP A 2 6.87 4.55 14.21
CA ASP A 2 8.16 4.29 14.89
C ASP A 2 8.89 3.12 14.21
N ILE A 3 9.85 3.43 13.33
CA ILE A 3 10.56 2.44 12.53
C ILE A 3 11.43 1.51 13.37
N GLU A 4 11.94 1.97 14.52
CA GLU A 4 12.75 1.14 15.42
C GLU A 4 11.91 0.01 16.02
N LYS A 5 10.69 0.32 16.47
CA LYS A 5 9.75 -0.71 16.97
C LYS A 5 9.34 -1.71 15.88
N VAL A 6 9.15 -1.23 14.65
CA VAL A 6 8.86 -2.12 13.51
C VAL A 6 10.05 -3.05 13.25
N ARG A 7 11.27 -2.52 13.30
CA ARG A 7 12.51 -3.30 13.15
C ARG A 7 12.68 -4.34 14.25
N GLU A 8 12.48 -3.98 15.51
CA GLU A 8 12.52 -4.93 16.63
C GLU A 8 11.49 -6.06 16.45
N SER A 9 10.28 -5.72 16.00
CA SER A 9 9.22 -6.70 15.73
C SER A 9 9.58 -7.61 14.56
N ALA A 10 10.17 -7.06 13.49
CA ALA A 10 10.64 -7.81 12.34
C ALA A 10 11.71 -8.84 12.74
N TYR A 11 12.70 -8.44 13.54
CA TYR A 11 13.73 -9.38 14.01
C TYR A 11 13.18 -10.49 14.90
N ARG A 12 12.18 -10.20 15.74
CA ARG A 12 11.50 -11.24 16.51
C ARG A 12 10.79 -12.27 15.61
N ILE A 13 10.10 -11.80 14.57
CA ILE A 13 9.45 -12.68 13.59
C ILE A 13 10.48 -13.54 12.85
N ILE A 14 11.64 -12.97 12.52
CA ILE A 14 12.75 -13.67 11.86
C ILE A 14 13.37 -14.74 12.77
N GLU A 15 13.55 -14.45 14.06
CA GLU A 15 14.04 -15.43 15.03
C GLU A 15 13.11 -16.65 15.13
N GLU A 16 11.79 -16.41 15.08
CA GLU A 16 10.79 -17.46 15.13
C GLU A 16 10.61 -18.20 13.79
N ASN A 17 10.87 -17.52 12.66
CA ASN A 17 10.61 -18.02 11.30
C ASN A 17 11.78 -17.66 10.34
N PRO A 18 12.96 -18.31 10.47
CA PRO A 18 14.14 -17.94 9.71
C PRO A 18 13.97 -18.06 8.18
N GLU A 19 13.08 -18.94 7.72
CA GLU A 19 12.83 -19.23 6.31
C GLU A 19 12.16 -18.08 5.54
N ILE A 20 11.53 -17.14 6.24
CA ILE A 20 10.92 -15.94 5.63
C ILE A 20 11.76 -14.68 5.80
N SER A 21 12.98 -14.82 6.33
CA SER A 21 13.83 -13.68 6.69
C SER A 21 14.07 -12.69 5.56
N ASP A 22 14.41 -13.17 4.36
CA ASP A 22 14.62 -12.31 3.20
C ASP A 22 13.38 -11.50 2.82
N SER A 23 12.19 -12.09 2.95
CA SER A 23 10.92 -11.40 2.67
C SER A 23 10.63 -10.33 3.72
N ILE A 24 10.80 -10.65 5.01
CA ILE A 24 10.60 -9.68 6.09
C ILE A 24 11.58 -8.51 5.97
N LEU A 25 12.85 -8.80 5.71
CA LEU A 25 13.88 -7.78 5.55
C LEU A 25 13.69 -6.94 4.29
N LEU A 26 13.21 -7.52 3.18
CA LEU A 26 12.81 -6.78 1.99
C LEU A 26 11.73 -5.75 2.31
N PHE A 27 10.65 -6.15 2.97
CA PHE A 27 9.57 -5.22 3.31
C PHE A 27 10.03 -4.16 4.32
N LEU A 28 10.94 -4.48 5.22
CA LEU A 28 11.55 -3.50 6.13
C LEU A 28 12.40 -2.47 5.38
N ASP A 29 13.19 -2.91 4.39
CA ASP A 29 14.03 -2.03 3.56
C ASP A 29 13.16 -1.10 2.69
N ILE A 30 12.11 -1.65 2.07
CA ILE A 30 11.10 -0.86 1.32
C ILE A 30 10.44 0.17 2.24
N LEU A 31 9.94 -0.25 3.40
CA LEU A 31 9.25 0.64 4.33
C LEU A 31 10.16 1.77 4.84
N THR A 32 11.43 1.46 5.09
CA THR A 32 12.41 2.47 5.50
C THR A 32 12.62 3.51 4.40
N ALA A 33 12.82 3.07 3.16
CA ALA A 33 12.95 3.97 2.02
C ALA A 33 11.68 4.82 1.81
N GLN A 34 10.49 4.21 1.98
CA GLN A 34 9.22 4.91 1.85
C GLN A 34 9.01 5.99 2.92
N LEU A 35 9.49 5.78 4.14
CA LEU A 35 9.46 6.79 5.19
C LEU A 35 10.36 7.99 4.86
N GLU A 36 11.56 7.75 4.32
CA GLU A 36 12.46 8.81 3.87
C GLU A 36 11.83 9.61 2.71
N MET A 37 11.21 8.92 1.75
CA MET A 37 10.47 9.53 0.65
C MET A 37 9.26 10.34 1.13
N MET A 38 8.53 9.82 2.12
CA MET A 38 7.36 10.47 2.71
C MET A 38 7.73 11.84 3.29
N ASP A 39 8.84 11.93 4.03
CA ASP A 39 9.30 13.20 4.62
C ASP A 39 9.56 14.27 3.55
N GLU A 40 10.07 13.86 2.38
CA GLU A 40 10.26 14.76 1.24
C GLU A 40 8.93 15.21 0.63
N ILE A 41 7.93 14.33 0.57
CA ILE A 41 6.58 14.67 0.09
C ILE A 41 5.86 15.60 1.06
N ILE A 42 5.99 15.41 2.37
CA ILE A 42 5.31 16.27 3.38
C ILE A 42 5.62 17.75 3.14
N GLY A 43 6.87 18.09 2.82
CA GLY A 43 7.28 19.47 2.54
C GLY A 43 6.67 20.09 1.27
N LYS A 44 5.97 19.30 0.46
CA LYS A 44 5.40 19.70 -0.84
C LYS A 44 3.87 19.78 -0.85
N LEU A 45 3.20 19.28 0.21
CA LEU A 45 1.74 19.25 0.30
C LEU A 45 1.21 20.43 1.12
N ASP A 46 0.02 20.95 0.75
CA ASP A 46 -0.71 21.90 1.59
C ASP A 46 -1.72 21.14 2.47
N PRO A 47 -1.54 21.12 3.81
CA PRO A 47 -2.46 20.44 4.72
C PRO A 47 -3.91 20.93 4.63
N LYS A 48 -4.13 22.17 4.19
CA LYS A 48 -5.49 22.73 4.06
C LYS A 48 -6.33 22.05 2.98
N GLU A 49 -5.68 21.36 2.05
CA GLU A 49 -6.35 20.59 1.00
C GLU A 49 -6.63 19.13 1.42
N LEU A 50 -6.13 18.71 2.59
CA LEU A 50 -6.15 17.32 3.08
C LEU A 50 -7.16 17.11 4.20
N ILE A 51 -8.40 17.53 3.96
CA ILE A 51 -9.51 17.39 4.92
C ILE A 51 -10.36 16.18 4.54
N VAL A 52 -10.34 15.16 5.39
CA VAL A 52 -11.19 13.97 5.24
C VAL A 52 -12.62 14.37 5.55
N GLU A 53 -13.53 14.06 4.62
CA GLU A 53 -14.96 14.21 4.84
C GLU A 53 -15.68 12.87 4.66
N ARG A 54 -16.63 12.79 3.72
CA ARG A 54 -17.48 11.60 3.52
C ARG A 54 -16.88 10.57 2.56
N TYR A 55 -15.80 10.93 1.87
CA TYR A 55 -15.13 10.11 0.86
C TYR A 55 -13.62 10.06 1.13
N PRO A 56 -12.91 9.02 0.66
CA PRO A 56 -11.46 8.96 0.77
C PRO A 56 -10.81 10.17 0.12
N LEU A 57 -9.76 10.73 0.75
CA LEU A 57 -9.05 11.90 0.20
C LEU A 57 -8.63 11.67 -1.26
N PHE A 58 -8.04 10.53 -1.55
CA PHE A 58 -7.58 10.20 -2.90
C PHE A 58 -8.71 10.23 -3.94
N ASP A 59 -9.93 9.84 -3.57
CA ASP A 59 -11.07 9.88 -4.50
C ASP A 59 -11.57 11.32 -4.74
N VAL A 60 -11.35 12.22 -3.78
CA VAL A 60 -11.79 13.63 -3.84
C VAL A 60 -10.77 14.50 -4.56
N ILE A 61 -9.49 14.40 -4.17
CA ILE A 61 -8.43 15.31 -4.64
C ILE A 61 -7.47 14.66 -5.63
N GLY A 62 -7.52 13.35 -5.81
CA GLY A 62 -6.54 12.61 -6.62
C GLY A 62 -5.16 12.52 -5.94
N ILE A 63 -4.13 12.29 -6.75
CA ILE A 63 -2.75 12.41 -6.27
C ILE A 63 -2.38 13.89 -6.24
N PRO A 64 -1.86 14.41 -5.12
CA PRO A 64 -1.27 15.74 -5.10
C PRO A 64 -0.21 15.89 -6.19
N LYS A 65 -0.04 17.11 -6.71
CA LYS A 65 0.92 17.33 -7.79
C LYS A 65 2.35 17.13 -7.28
N VAL A 66 2.99 16.07 -7.77
CA VAL A 66 4.39 15.71 -7.50
C VAL A 66 5.18 15.86 -8.81
N GLU A 67 6.44 16.29 -8.73
CA GLU A 67 7.28 16.46 -9.92
C GLU A 67 7.58 15.10 -10.60
N PRO A 68 7.54 15.01 -11.95
CA PRO A 68 7.80 13.75 -12.67
C PRO A 68 9.12 13.06 -12.32
N GLU A 69 10.16 13.84 -12.02
CA GLU A 69 11.47 13.35 -11.62
C GLU A 69 11.45 12.60 -10.29
N LEU A 70 10.53 12.96 -9.38
CA LEU A 70 10.38 12.28 -8.09
C LEU A 70 9.81 10.89 -8.27
N TRP A 71 8.80 10.72 -9.13
CA TRP A 71 8.24 9.41 -9.44
C TRP A 71 9.30 8.44 -9.98
N ARG A 72 10.15 8.93 -10.88
CA ARG A 72 11.28 8.16 -11.41
C ARG A 72 12.25 7.77 -10.30
N ARG A 73 12.66 8.73 -9.47
CA ARG A 73 13.62 8.47 -8.39
C ARG A 73 13.04 7.52 -7.34
N PHE A 74 11.78 7.68 -6.96
CA PHE A 74 11.11 6.80 -6.01
C PHE A 74 11.05 5.37 -6.56
N MET A 75 10.66 5.19 -7.82
CA MET A 75 10.63 3.88 -8.44
C MET A 75 12.03 3.25 -8.54
N ASP A 76 13.05 4.00 -8.95
CA ASP A 76 14.43 3.50 -9.03
C ASP A 76 15.00 3.09 -7.65
N GLU A 77 14.63 3.84 -6.61
CA GLU A 77 14.98 3.52 -5.22
C GLU A 77 14.27 2.25 -4.75
N ILE A 78 12.97 2.10 -5.02
CA ILE A 78 12.23 0.86 -4.73
C ILE A 78 12.86 -0.34 -5.48
N ILE A 79 13.17 -0.19 -6.77
CA ILE A 79 13.87 -1.23 -7.54
C ILE A 79 15.20 -1.60 -6.87
N SER A 80 15.95 -0.61 -6.36
CA SER A 80 17.21 -0.84 -5.64
C SER A 80 17.02 -1.69 -4.38
N ARG A 81 15.97 -1.44 -3.60
CA ARG A 81 15.64 -2.23 -2.40
C ARG A 81 15.17 -3.64 -2.74
N VAL A 82 14.44 -3.82 -3.84
CA VAL A 82 14.02 -5.16 -4.28
C VAL A 82 15.23 -5.95 -4.79
N SER A 83 16.06 -5.35 -5.64
CA SER A 83 17.25 -6.01 -6.21
C SER A 83 18.27 -6.43 -5.14
N SER A 84 18.35 -5.74 -4.00
CA SER A 84 19.32 -6.10 -2.94
C SER A 84 18.95 -7.38 -2.18
N ARG A 85 17.69 -7.82 -2.27
CA ARG A 85 17.15 -8.98 -1.52
C ARG A 85 16.62 -10.09 -2.44
N ARG A 86 16.30 -9.78 -3.69
CA ARG A 86 15.65 -10.69 -4.66
C ARG A 86 16.51 -10.86 -5.90
N GLU A 87 17.61 -11.59 -5.76
CA GLU A 87 18.50 -11.92 -6.88
C GLU A 87 17.75 -12.67 -8.00
N ASP A 88 16.72 -13.43 -7.64
CA ASP A 88 15.85 -14.14 -8.58
C ASP A 88 15.04 -13.21 -9.51
N LEU A 89 14.88 -11.94 -9.14
CA LEU A 89 14.17 -10.93 -9.94
C LEU A 89 15.11 -9.97 -10.67
N LYS A 90 16.43 -10.14 -10.56
CA LYS A 90 17.42 -9.15 -11.00
C LYS A 90 17.34 -8.80 -12.47
N GLU A 91 17.21 -9.80 -13.35
CA GLU A 91 17.11 -9.58 -14.79
C GLU A 91 15.87 -8.74 -15.15
N GLU A 92 14.72 -9.04 -14.54
CA GLU A 92 13.50 -8.25 -14.73
C GLU A 92 13.63 -6.85 -14.15
N LEU A 93 14.21 -6.71 -12.96
CA LEU A 93 14.42 -5.40 -12.31
C LEU A 93 15.39 -4.51 -13.08
N ASP A 94 16.45 -5.07 -13.66
CA ASP A 94 17.37 -4.36 -14.54
C ASP A 94 16.69 -3.92 -15.83
N ALA A 95 15.81 -4.74 -16.41
CA ALA A 95 15.00 -4.37 -17.57
C ALA A 95 14.01 -3.23 -17.25
N VAL A 96 13.32 -3.29 -16.10
CA VAL A 96 12.44 -2.21 -15.63
C VAL A 96 13.24 -0.93 -15.41
N ARG A 97 14.38 -1.01 -14.71
CA ARG A 97 15.26 0.13 -14.46
C ARG A 97 15.76 0.77 -15.75
N GLY A 98 16.27 -0.02 -16.69
CA GLY A 98 16.72 0.48 -17.99
C GLY A 98 15.60 1.21 -18.74
N SER A 99 14.42 0.59 -18.79
CA SER A 99 13.23 1.15 -19.43
C SER A 99 12.73 2.43 -18.77
N LEU A 100 12.82 2.50 -17.43
CA LEU A 100 12.51 3.71 -16.66
C LEU A 100 13.45 4.84 -17.05
N HIS A 101 14.77 4.60 -17.09
CA HIS A 101 15.78 5.61 -17.47
C HIS A 101 15.65 6.05 -18.93
N GLU A 102 15.26 5.15 -19.83
CA GLU A 102 14.98 5.44 -21.24
C GLU A 102 13.63 6.13 -21.48
N ASN A 103 12.81 6.33 -20.44
CA ASN A 103 11.46 6.93 -20.54
C ASN A 103 10.47 6.08 -21.37
N LEU A 104 10.60 4.75 -21.35
CA LEU A 104 9.72 3.86 -22.13
C LEU A 104 8.31 3.71 -21.53
N PHE A 105 8.13 4.12 -20.27
CA PHE A 105 6.84 4.21 -19.61
C PHE A 105 6.84 5.36 -18.60
N ASP A 106 5.65 5.75 -18.17
CA ASP A 106 5.38 6.77 -17.16
C ASP A 106 5.23 6.11 -15.78
N PRO A 107 6.17 6.36 -14.83
CA PRO A 107 6.11 5.78 -13.50
C PRO A 107 4.91 6.26 -12.67
N GLU A 108 4.42 7.49 -12.89
CA GLU A 108 3.21 7.99 -12.22
C GLU A 108 1.99 7.21 -12.70
N ALA A 109 1.82 7.09 -14.02
CA ALA A 109 0.71 6.33 -14.60
C ALA A 109 0.73 4.87 -14.14
N LEU A 110 1.91 4.23 -14.13
CA LEU A 110 2.05 2.87 -13.62
C LEU A 110 1.61 2.76 -12.17
N ALA A 111 2.06 3.68 -11.32
CA ALA A 111 1.78 3.67 -9.88
C ALA A 111 0.29 3.91 -9.58
N VAL A 112 -0.30 4.95 -10.18
CA VAL A 112 -1.71 5.33 -9.97
C VAL A 112 -2.66 4.27 -10.49
N LEU A 113 -2.43 3.76 -11.71
CA LEU A 113 -3.33 2.77 -12.32
C LEU A 113 -3.21 1.40 -11.63
N SER A 114 -2.00 0.99 -11.24
CA SER A 114 -1.81 -0.24 -10.46
C SER A 114 -2.53 -0.16 -9.11
N PHE A 115 -2.47 1.00 -8.43
CA PHE A 115 -3.19 1.20 -7.17
C PHE A 115 -4.71 1.15 -7.35
N LYS A 116 -5.25 1.71 -8.44
CA LYS A 116 -6.68 1.64 -8.78
C LYS A 116 -7.14 0.25 -9.24
N GLY A 117 -6.23 -0.71 -9.40
CA GLY A 117 -6.52 -2.03 -9.93
C GLY A 117 -6.75 -2.05 -11.45
N ASP A 118 -6.36 -1.00 -12.17
CA ASP A 118 -6.37 -0.99 -13.64
C ASP A 118 -5.06 -1.58 -14.17
N VAL A 119 -5.13 -2.86 -14.53
CA VAL A 119 -3.97 -3.66 -14.99
C VAL A 119 -3.55 -3.36 -16.43
N ASN A 120 -4.33 -2.57 -17.20
CA ASN A 120 -4.07 -2.41 -18.63
C ASN A 120 -2.73 -1.71 -18.92
N TYR A 121 -2.37 -0.72 -18.09
CA TYR A 121 -1.10 -0.01 -18.26
C TYR A 121 0.09 -0.91 -17.94
N ALA A 122 0.06 -1.60 -16.79
CA ALA A 122 1.09 -2.57 -16.40
C ALA A 122 1.24 -3.68 -17.45
N ARG A 123 0.15 -4.19 -18.00
CA ARG A 123 0.15 -5.14 -19.13
C ARG A 123 0.82 -4.58 -20.38
N GLY A 124 0.49 -3.36 -20.77
CA GLY A 124 1.10 -2.71 -21.94
C GLY A 124 2.61 -2.55 -21.78
N VAL A 125 3.06 -2.13 -20.60
CA VAL A 125 4.50 -2.02 -20.28
C VAL A 125 5.15 -3.40 -20.25
N SER A 126 4.55 -4.38 -19.58
CA SER A 126 4.99 -5.78 -19.53
C SER A 126 5.27 -6.35 -20.91
N MET A 127 4.33 -6.21 -21.85
CA MET A 127 4.48 -6.68 -23.23
C MET A 127 5.61 -5.96 -23.98
N SER A 128 5.87 -4.69 -23.65
CA SER A 128 6.85 -3.85 -24.33
C SER A 128 8.28 -4.15 -23.88
N ILE A 129 8.48 -4.42 -22.59
CA ILE A 129 9.82 -4.57 -21.98
C ILE A 129 10.14 -6.02 -21.55
N GLY A 130 9.17 -6.94 -21.65
CA GLY A 130 9.38 -8.37 -21.44
C GLY A 130 9.48 -8.80 -19.98
N VAL A 131 8.74 -8.16 -19.07
CA VAL A 131 8.74 -8.47 -17.62
C VAL A 131 7.35 -8.79 -17.11
N SER A 132 7.24 -9.33 -15.89
CA SER A 132 5.96 -9.70 -15.26
C SER A 132 5.02 -8.51 -15.02
N GLU A 133 3.73 -8.69 -15.32
CA GLU A 133 2.66 -7.73 -14.97
C GLU A 133 2.61 -7.50 -13.45
N ASP A 134 2.73 -8.58 -12.67
CA ASP A 134 2.66 -8.54 -11.20
C ASP A 134 3.83 -7.76 -10.60
N LEU A 135 5.04 -7.91 -11.17
CA LEU A 135 6.21 -7.16 -10.73
C LEU A 135 6.01 -5.65 -10.96
N LEU A 136 5.53 -5.27 -12.15
CA LEU A 136 5.26 -3.87 -12.48
C LEU A 136 4.18 -3.28 -11.58
N SER A 137 3.10 -4.02 -11.32
CA SER A 137 2.05 -3.56 -10.41
C SER A 137 2.54 -3.43 -8.96
N ALA A 138 3.38 -4.37 -8.48
CA ALA A 138 3.98 -4.28 -7.16
C ALA A 138 4.89 -3.05 -7.04
N LEU A 139 5.79 -2.83 -8.01
CA LEU A 139 6.65 -1.65 -8.05
C LEU A 139 5.83 -0.35 -8.10
N GLY A 140 4.77 -0.31 -8.91
CA GLY A 140 3.85 0.83 -8.96
C GLY A 140 3.19 1.13 -7.61
N ILE A 141 2.65 0.11 -6.94
CA ILE A 141 2.01 0.26 -5.63
C ILE A 141 3.03 0.71 -4.58
N TRP A 142 4.22 0.13 -4.52
CA TRP A 142 5.26 0.55 -3.57
C TRP A 142 5.80 1.96 -3.84
N THR A 143 5.78 2.40 -5.10
CA THR A 143 6.22 3.75 -5.49
C THR A 143 5.24 4.84 -5.03
N ILE A 144 3.92 4.58 -5.03
CA ILE A 144 2.91 5.58 -4.62
C ILE A 144 2.69 5.65 -3.11
N GLN A 145 3.00 4.58 -2.37
CA GLN A 145 2.77 4.49 -0.93
C GLN A 145 3.32 5.68 -0.11
N PRO A 146 4.54 6.21 -0.34
CA PRO A 146 5.05 7.38 0.38
C PRO A 146 4.16 8.62 0.28
N ILE A 147 3.50 8.82 -0.88
CA ILE A 147 2.59 9.94 -1.09
C ILE A 147 1.34 9.77 -0.24
N PHE A 148 0.77 8.56 -0.19
CA PHE A 148 -0.36 8.29 0.69
C PHE A 148 0.00 8.36 2.17
N MET A 149 1.21 7.95 2.55
CA MET A 149 1.71 8.12 3.92
C MET A 149 1.80 9.62 4.27
N ALA A 150 2.30 10.46 3.36
CA ALA A 150 2.38 11.90 3.58
C ALA A 150 0.98 12.54 3.67
N MET A 151 0.05 12.15 2.78
CA MET A 151 -1.35 12.57 2.87
C MET A 151 -1.96 12.21 4.23
N LYS A 152 -1.68 11.00 4.72
CA LYS A 152 -2.15 10.55 6.04
C LYS A 152 -1.56 11.39 7.17
N GLU A 153 -0.24 11.63 7.19
CA GLU A 153 0.40 12.42 8.26
C GLU A 153 -0.11 13.87 8.33
N LEU A 154 -0.56 14.44 7.20
CA LEU A 154 -1.07 15.81 7.13
C LEU A 154 -2.60 15.91 7.19
N SER A 155 -3.30 14.78 7.15
CA SER A 155 -4.76 14.78 7.08
C SER A 155 -5.45 15.10 8.40
N GLU A 156 -6.55 15.85 8.32
CA GLU A 156 -7.46 16.13 9.45
C GLU A 156 -8.88 15.62 9.15
N GLY A 157 -9.79 15.67 10.13
CA GLY A 157 -11.22 15.40 9.92
C GLY A 157 -11.63 13.92 9.92
N ILE A 158 -10.78 13.02 10.40
CA ILE A 158 -11.03 11.56 10.35
C ILE A 158 -12.07 11.10 11.39
N GLU A 159 -12.40 11.95 12.37
CA GLU A 159 -13.36 11.63 13.42
C GLU A 159 -14.72 11.20 12.85
N GLY A 160 -15.22 10.07 13.33
CA GLY A 160 -16.51 9.52 12.89
C GLY A 160 -16.45 8.66 11.61
N TRP A 161 -15.28 8.46 11.01
CA TRP A 161 -15.13 7.53 9.90
C TRP A 161 -15.37 6.08 10.34
N ASP A 162 -16.46 5.48 9.87
CA ASP A 162 -16.86 4.09 10.17
C ASP A 162 -16.94 3.24 8.89
N GLY A 163 -16.10 3.58 7.90
CA GLY A 163 -15.93 2.82 6.66
C GLY A 163 -15.04 1.60 6.87
N GLY A 164 -15.30 0.51 6.12
CA GLY A 164 -14.40 -0.64 6.04
C GLY A 164 -13.25 -0.47 5.03
N PHE A 165 -13.03 0.77 4.60
CA PHE A 165 -11.97 1.19 3.68
C PHE A 165 -11.29 2.45 4.23
N CYS A 166 -10.08 2.69 3.78
CA CYS A 166 -9.22 3.75 4.29
C CYS A 166 -9.75 5.15 3.94
N PRO A 167 -9.84 6.09 4.90
CA PRO A 167 -10.24 7.47 4.64
C PRO A 167 -9.22 8.27 3.80
N ILE A 168 -8.00 7.76 3.64
CA ILE A 168 -6.94 8.46 2.91
C ILE A 168 -6.89 7.98 1.46
N CYS A 169 -6.60 6.70 1.26
CA CYS A 169 -6.35 6.16 -0.08
C CYS A 169 -7.53 5.35 -0.64
N GLY A 170 -8.58 5.08 0.14
CA GLY A 170 -9.73 4.29 -0.31
C GLY A 170 -9.51 2.78 -0.35
N SER A 171 -8.30 2.28 -0.05
CA SER A 171 -8.05 0.83 0.01
C SER A 171 -8.90 0.15 1.09
N TYR A 172 -9.47 -1.01 0.77
CA TYR A 172 -10.05 -1.89 1.78
C TYR A 172 -8.97 -2.32 2.76
N THR A 173 -9.31 -2.37 4.04
CA THR A 173 -8.44 -2.89 5.10
C THR A 173 -8.71 -4.37 5.29
N ARG A 174 -7.65 -5.15 5.52
CA ARG A 174 -7.72 -6.57 5.85
C ARG A 174 -7.18 -6.84 7.25
N THR A 175 -6.74 -5.79 7.96
CA THR A 175 -6.07 -5.87 9.24
C THR A 175 -6.77 -4.99 10.27
N SER A 176 -7.16 -5.59 11.39
CA SER A 176 -7.71 -4.89 12.55
C SER A 176 -6.97 -5.28 13.82
N PHE A 177 -6.94 -4.40 14.80
CA PHE A 177 -6.42 -4.68 16.14
C PHE A 177 -7.33 -4.04 17.19
N MET A 178 -7.23 -4.52 18.44
CA MET A 178 -7.97 -3.95 19.56
C MET A 178 -7.03 -3.13 20.44
N ARG A 179 -7.50 -1.97 20.91
CA ARG A 179 -6.90 -1.21 22.02
C ARG A 179 -7.98 -1.07 23.08
N GLU A 180 -7.74 -1.67 24.24
CA GLU A 180 -8.78 -1.81 25.27
C GLU A 180 -10.03 -2.50 24.67
N ASP A 181 -11.21 -1.88 24.81
CA ASP A 181 -12.48 -2.42 24.31
C ASP A 181 -12.86 -1.88 22.92
N LYS A 182 -11.95 -1.17 22.25
CA LYS A 182 -12.19 -0.54 20.94
C LYS A 182 -11.49 -1.29 19.82
N VAL A 183 -12.19 -1.44 18.69
CA VAL A 183 -11.65 -2.03 17.46
C VAL A 183 -11.10 -0.91 16.57
N PHE A 184 -9.90 -1.11 16.08
CA PHE A 184 -9.24 -0.23 15.12
C PHE A 184 -8.91 -0.99 13.86
N MET A 185 -9.06 -0.32 12.73
CA MET A 185 -8.59 -0.78 11.44
C MET A 185 -7.22 -0.20 11.14
N LYS A 186 -6.44 -0.89 10.29
CA LYS A 186 -5.16 -0.39 9.78
C LYS A 186 -5.08 -0.56 8.27
N CYS A 187 -4.80 0.52 7.56
CA CYS A 187 -4.57 0.45 6.12
C CYS A 187 -3.18 -0.12 5.83
N GLU A 188 -3.10 -1.15 4.98
CA GLU A 188 -1.83 -1.76 4.54
C GLU A 188 -1.07 -0.91 3.51
N ILE A 189 -1.68 0.15 2.98
CA ILE A 189 -1.10 1.01 1.94
C ILE A 189 -0.48 2.25 2.58
N CYS A 190 -1.27 3.04 3.30
CA CYS A 190 -0.78 4.30 3.88
C CYS A 190 -0.54 4.23 5.39
N GLY A 191 -0.93 3.16 6.06
CA GLY A 191 -0.76 3.01 7.51
C GLY A 191 -1.75 3.82 8.36
N MET A 192 -2.82 4.37 7.77
CA MET A 192 -3.88 5.04 8.54
C MET A 192 -4.56 4.07 9.50
N GLU A 193 -4.85 4.54 10.73
CA GLU A 193 -5.58 3.80 11.74
C GLU A 193 -6.84 4.55 12.17
N TRP A 194 -8.01 3.91 12.13
CA TRP A 194 -9.26 4.55 12.56
C TRP A 194 -10.08 3.62 13.43
N GLU A 195 -10.82 4.20 14.37
CA GLU A 195 -11.79 3.46 15.19
C GLU A 195 -12.89 2.94 14.28
N TYR A 196 -13.23 1.66 14.44
CA TYR A 196 -14.27 1.00 13.68
C TYR A 196 -15.31 0.46 14.66
N SER A 197 -16.59 0.67 14.36
CA SER A 197 -17.67 0.30 15.29
C SER A 197 -17.74 -1.20 15.59
N GLY A 198 -17.11 -2.04 14.76
CA GLY A 198 -17.00 -3.50 14.97
C GLY A 198 -18.33 -4.26 14.91
N ASN A 199 -19.45 -3.56 14.73
CA ASN A 199 -20.80 -4.11 14.77
C ASN A 199 -21.32 -4.56 13.39
N LYS A 200 -20.48 -4.42 12.35
CA LYS A 200 -20.78 -4.77 10.96
C LYS A 200 -19.52 -5.31 10.28
N CYS A 201 -19.71 -6.10 9.23
CA CYS A 201 -18.61 -6.55 8.39
C CYS A 201 -18.01 -5.36 7.62
N PRO A 202 -16.68 -5.16 7.62
CA PRO A 202 -16.03 -4.07 6.90
C PRO A 202 -16.14 -4.20 5.37
N PHE A 203 -16.30 -5.41 4.86
CA PHE A 203 -16.41 -5.65 3.42
C PHE A 203 -17.83 -5.46 2.90
N CYS A 204 -18.83 -6.10 3.54
CA CYS A 204 -20.20 -6.10 3.03
C CYS A 204 -21.18 -5.21 3.83
N GLY A 205 -20.74 -4.61 4.94
CA GLY A 205 -21.58 -3.76 5.80
C GLY A 205 -22.67 -4.51 6.58
N SER A 206 -22.77 -5.83 6.43
CA SER A 206 -23.77 -6.65 7.13
C SER A 206 -23.48 -6.70 8.63
N ARG A 207 -24.52 -6.49 9.44
CA ARG A 207 -24.50 -6.78 10.89
C ARG A 207 -24.89 -8.22 11.22
N LYS A 208 -25.35 -8.97 10.22
CA LYS A 208 -25.76 -10.37 10.37
C LYS A 208 -24.51 -11.25 10.27
N ILE A 209 -24.27 -12.01 11.32
CA ILE A 209 -23.35 -13.15 11.29
C ILE A 209 -24.18 -14.35 10.85
N GLU A 210 -24.06 -14.72 9.58
CA GLU A 210 -24.66 -15.96 9.09
C GLU A 210 -23.73 -17.12 9.47
N SER A 211 -24.28 -18.13 10.15
CA SER A 211 -23.52 -19.34 10.46
C SER A 211 -23.32 -20.13 9.16
N LEU A 212 -22.08 -20.50 8.86
CA LEU A 212 -21.74 -21.33 7.70
C LEU A 212 -21.49 -22.77 8.15
N GLU A 213 -22.08 -23.73 7.45
CA GLU A 213 -21.79 -25.16 7.60
C GLU A 213 -21.01 -25.68 6.38
N LEU A 214 -20.01 -26.52 6.60
CA LEU A 214 -19.28 -27.18 5.51
C LEU A 214 -20.00 -28.50 5.15
N LYS A 215 -20.58 -28.59 3.96
CA LYS A 215 -21.17 -29.83 3.42
C LYS A 215 -20.51 -30.19 2.09
N GLY A 216 -19.91 -31.38 2.02
CA GLY A 216 -19.27 -31.87 0.80
C GLY A 216 -18.16 -30.95 0.26
N GLY A 217 -17.45 -30.22 1.15
CA GLY A 217 -16.39 -29.28 0.76
C GLY A 217 -16.88 -27.89 0.33
N THR A 218 -18.18 -27.62 0.40
CA THR A 218 -18.76 -26.29 0.11
C THR A 218 -19.35 -25.68 1.37
N PHE A 219 -19.17 -24.38 1.59
CA PHE A 219 -19.81 -23.65 2.67
C PHE A 219 -21.25 -23.30 2.30
N HIS A 220 -22.19 -23.62 3.18
CA HIS A 220 -23.60 -23.29 3.04
C HIS A 220 -24.03 -22.42 4.21
N ILE A 221 -24.89 -21.43 3.95
CA ILE A 221 -25.55 -20.67 5.01
C ILE A 221 -26.50 -21.62 5.74
N MET A 222 -26.28 -21.76 7.05
CA MET A 222 -27.19 -22.47 7.94
C MET A 222 -28.53 -21.71 7.94
N LYS A 223 -29.57 -22.34 7.39
CA LYS A 223 -30.93 -21.83 7.42
C LYS A 223 -31.64 -22.18 8.72
#